data_AF-A0A932IG70-F1
#
_entry.id   AF-A0A932IG70-F1
#
_cell.length_a   1.000
_cell.length_b   1.000
_cell.length_c   1.000
_cell.angle_alpha   90.00
_cell.angle_beta   90.00
_cell.angle_gamma   90.00
#
_symmetry.space_group_name_H-M   'P 1'
#
loop_
_entity.id
_entity.type
_entity.pdbx_description
1 polymer ?
#
loop_
_entity_poly.entity_id
_entity_poly.type
_entity_poly.pdbx_seq_one_letter_code
_entity_poly.pdbx_strand_id
1 'polypeptide(L)'
;MHVYLAPDLGFLRVHYVLPEGGDVNDAVQLALDQAATWVARTLRETLQLRKAVEVAFRFDKDAMRLQRVEQILAADTEGRVSVRVGPDEEAQVIGLDAADAAQKPER
;
A
#
# COMPACT_ATOMS: atom_id res chain seq x y z
N MET A 1 -0.17 0.67 8.94
CA MET A 1 0.09 2.09 9.26
C MET A 1 0.87 2.14 10.56
N HIS A 2 2.06 2.75 10.56
CA HIS A 2 2.90 2.86 11.75
C HIS A 2 3.06 4.33 12.14
N VAL A 3 2.90 4.63 13.42
CA VAL A 3 2.96 6.00 13.94
C VAL A 3 4.08 6.07 14.97
N TYR A 4 5.06 6.94 14.72
CA TYR A 4 6.14 7.22 15.64
C TYR A 4 5.97 8.62 16.21
N LEU A 5 5.77 8.73 17.52
CA LEU A 5 5.75 9.98 18.25
C LEU A 5 7.02 10.07 19.09
N ALA A 6 7.75 11.16 18.95
CA ALA A 6 8.94 11.39 19.74
C ALA A 6 8.59 11.57 21.23
N PRO A 7 9.42 11.06 22.16
CA PRO A 7 9.14 11.12 23.59
C PRO A 7 9.12 12.55 24.14
N ASP A 8 9.78 13.49 23.46
CA ASP A 8 9.78 14.92 23.74
C ASP A 8 8.59 15.67 23.11
N LEU A 9 7.72 14.96 22.39
CA LEU A 9 6.62 15.50 21.60
C LEU A 9 7.08 16.56 20.57
N GLY A 10 8.36 16.55 20.18
CA GLY A 10 8.91 17.50 19.21
C GLY A 10 8.47 17.19 17.79
N PHE A 11 8.35 15.91 17.45
CA PHE A 11 7.97 15.46 16.11
C PHE A 11 7.09 14.20 16.13
N LEU A 12 6.25 14.09 15.10
CA LEU A 12 5.37 12.97 14.82
C LEU A 12 5.61 12.52 13.37
N ARG A 13 5.96 11.25 13.18
CA ARG A 13 6.13 10.64 11.85
C ARG A 13 5.08 9.57 11.64
N VAL A 14 4.31 9.71 10.57
CA VAL A 14 3.26 8.76 10.19
C VAL A 14 3.69 8.04 8.91
N HIS A 15 3.89 6.74 9.01
CA HIS A 15 4.18 5.85 7.89
C HIS A 15 2.89 5.23 7.37
N TYR A 16 2.55 5.57 6.13
CA TYR A 16 1.35 5.10 5.46
C TYR A 16 1.69 4.22 4.25
N VAL A 17 0.76 3.33 3.93
CA VAL A 17 0.82 2.42 2.78
C VAL A 17 -0.44 2.66 1.97
N LEU A 18 -0.34 2.64 0.65
CA LEU A 18 -1.48 2.76 -0.25
C LEU A 18 -1.98 1.36 -0.64
N PRO A 19 -3.30 1.18 -0.81
CA PRO A 19 -3.84 -0.06 -1.35
C PRO A 19 -3.37 -0.28 -2.80
N GLU A 20 -3.39 -1.55 -3.24
CA GLU A 20 -2.85 -1.97 -4.54
C GLU A 20 -3.39 -1.15 -5.73
N GLY A 21 -2.49 -0.82 -6.66
CA GLY A 21 -2.80 -0.03 -7.86
C GLY A 21 -2.74 1.49 -7.66
N GLY A 22 -2.57 1.97 -6.43
CA GLY A 22 -2.26 3.37 -6.18
C GLY A 22 -0.81 3.66 -6.50
N ASP A 23 -0.53 4.31 -7.64
CA ASP A 23 0.69 5.09 -7.75
C ASP A 23 0.72 6.06 -6.58
N VAL A 24 1.91 6.27 -5.98
CA VAL A 24 2.12 7.36 -5.03
C VAL A 24 1.96 8.64 -5.82
N ASN A 25 0.71 9.05 -6.02
CA ASN A 25 0.39 10.27 -6.69
C ASN A 25 0.90 11.37 -5.78
N ASP A 26 1.73 12.26 -6.31
CA ASP A 26 2.16 13.47 -5.64
C ASP A 26 0.97 14.24 -5.02
N ALA A 27 -0.23 14.07 -5.60
CA ALA A 27 -1.49 14.57 -5.06
C ALA A 27 -1.82 14.04 -3.65
N VAL A 28 -1.58 12.76 -3.35
CA VAL A 28 -1.85 12.18 -2.03
C VAL A 28 -0.82 12.69 -1.01
N GLN A 29 0.46 12.71 -1.39
CA GLN A 29 1.49 13.28 -0.52
C GLN A 29 1.21 14.77 -0.26
N LEU A 30 0.81 15.53 -1.28
CA LEU A 30 0.45 16.94 -1.15
C LEU A 30 -0.77 17.14 -0.24
N ALA A 31 -1.80 16.30 -0.38
CA ALA A 31 -2.98 16.35 0.49
C ALA A 31 -2.61 16.06 1.95
N LEU A 32 -1.73 15.09 2.18
CA LEU A 32 -1.23 14.75 3.51
C LEU A 32 -0.33 15.84 4.09
N ASP A 33 0.52 16.48 3.28
CA ASP A 33 1.35 17.59 3.70
C ASP A 33 0.50 18.81 4.10
N GLN A 34 -0.59 19.08 3.38
CA GLN A 34 -1.57 20.10 3.80
C GLN A 34 -2.27 19.72 5.10
N ALA A 35 -2.66 18.44 5.25
CA ALA A 35 -3.26 17.93 6.47
C ALA A 35 -2.29 17.99 7.67
N ALA A 36 -0.98 17.88 7.46
CA ALA A 36 0.03 17.92 8.52
C ALA A 36 -0.05 19.19 9.38
N THR A 37 -0.29 20.33 8.74
CA THR A 37 -0.45 21.62 9.45
C THR A 37 -1.69 21.60 10.35
N TRP A 38 -2.80 21.05 9.86
CA TRP A 38 -4.02 20.91 10.65
C TRP A 38 -3.82 19.94 11.82
N VAL A 39 -3.19 18.79 11.58
CA VAL A 39 -2.90 17.81 12.64
C VAL A 39 -1.98 18.40 13.71
N ALA A 40 -0.91 19.10 13.32
CA ALA A 40 0.01 19.76 14.23
C ALA A 40 -0.71 20.76 15.15
N ARG A 41 -1.65 21.54 14.58
CA ARG A 41 -2.47 22.49 15.33
C ARG A 41 -3.43 21.77 16.28
N THR A 42 -4.16 20.77 15.81
CA THR A 42 -5.10 20.00 16.65
C THR A 42 -4.38 19.33 17.82
N LEU A 43 -3.20 18.75 17.58
CA LEU A 43 -2.38 18.14 18.63
C LEU A 43 -1.93 19.17 19.66
N ARG A 44 -1.49 20.34 19.21
CA ARG A 44 -1.10 21.43 20.12
C ARG A 44 -2.26 21.87 21.01
N GLU A 45 -3.45 22.08 20.44
CA GLU A 45 -4.64 22.51 21.16
C GLU A 45 -5.13 21.43 22.14
N THR A 46 -5.14 20.17 21.69
CA THR A 46 -5.67 19.03 22.46
C THR A 46 -4.74 18.66 23.62
N LEU A 47 -3.43 18.66 23.40
CA LEU A 47 -2.41 18.31 24.41
C LEU A 47 -1.89 19.54 25.18
N GLN A 48 -2.46 20.73 24.91
CA GLN A 48 -2.07 22.01 25.53
C GLN A 48 -0.55 22.29 25.46
N LEU A 49 0.07 21.97 24.32
CA LEU A 49 1.51 22.09 24.16
C LEU A 49 1.93 23.54 23.95
N ARG A 50 3.05 23.93 24.56
CA ARG A 50 3.65 25.26 24.35
C ARG A 50 4.07 25.46 22.89
N LYS A 51 4.69 24.45 22.28
CA LYS A 51 5.18 24.45 20.89
C LYS A 51 4.34 23.50 20.04
N ALA A 52 4.16 23.84 18.76
CA ALA A 52 3.55 22.92 17.80
C ALA A 52 4.48 21.74 17.49
N VAL A 53 3.91 20.55 17.37
CA VAL A 53 4.61 19.33 16.98
C VAL A 53 4.86 19.37 15.47
N GLU A 54 6.06 18.99 15.04
CA GLU A 54 6.34 18.81 13.61
C GLU A 54 5.73 17.49 13.12
N VAL A 55 4.80 17.55 12.17
CA VAL A 55 4.11 16.37 11.64
C VAL A 55 4.60 16.08 10.23
N ALA A 56 5.06 14.86 9.97
CA ALA A 56 5.50 14.43 8.65
C ALA A 56 4.88 13.09 8.25
N PHE A 57 4.23 13.06 7.09
CA PHE A 57 3.73 11.85 6.49
C PHE A 57 4.76 11.29 5.51
N ARG A 58 5.06 10.00 5.63
CA ARG A 58 6.00 9.30 4.75
C ARG A 58 5.39 8.03 4.20
N PHE A 59 5.52 7.85 2.90
CA PHE A 59 5.16 6.59 2.26
C PHE A 59 6.17 5.50 2.62
N ASP A 60 5.67 4.36 3.09
CA ASP A 60 6.49 3.21 3.45
C ASP A 60 6.63 2.25 2.25
N LYS A 61 7.71 2.43 1.50
CA LYS A 61 8.04 1.61 0.31
C LYS A 61 8.35 0.16 0.69
N ASP A 62 9.00 -0.04 1.84
CA ASP A 62 9.45 -1.36 2.27
C ASP A 62 8.26 -2.20 2.74
N ALA A 63 7.34 -1.61 3.50
CA ALA A 63 6.09 -2.25 3.86
C ALA A 63 5.24 -2.63 2.65
N MET A 64 5.16 -1.74 1.63
CA MET A 64 4.45 -2.05 0.39
C MET A 64 5.08 -3.22 -0.37
N ARG A 65 6.41 -3.26 -0.45
CA ARG A 65 7.14 -4.34 -1.12
C ARG A 65 6.92 -5.68 -0.42
N LEU A 66 6.97 -5.70 0.92
CA LEU A 66 6.73 -6.91 1.70
C LEU A 66 5.30 -7.42 1.51
N GLN A 67 4.31 -6.52 1.58
CA GLN A 67 2.90 -6.88 1.36
C GLN A 67 2.68 -7.49 -0.03
N ARG A 68 3.35 -6.96 -1.06
CA ARG A 68 3.28 -7.52 -2.42
C ARG A 68 3.92 -8.90 -2.52
N VAL A 69 5.01 -9.15 -1.81
CA VAL A 69 5.63 -10.49 -1.73
C VAL A 69 4.70 -11.47 -1.02
N GLU A 70 4.09 -11.08 0.11
CA GLU A 70 3.12 -11.92 0.83
C GLU A 70 1.92 -12.29 -0.04
N GLN A 71 1.41 -11.35 -0.84
CA GLN A 71 0.31 -11.60 -1.78
C GLN A 71 0.70 -12.60 -2.88
N ILE A 72 1.91 -12.48 -3.45
CA ILE A 72 2.41 -13.43 -4.45
C ILE A 72 2.57 -14.83 -3.84
N LEU A 73 3.13 -14.92 -2.62
CA LEU A 73 3.29 -16.19 -1.90
C LEU A 73 1.95 -16.82 -1.54
N ALA A 74 0.96 -16.01 -1.14
CA ALA A 74 -0.39 -16.50 -0.87
C ALA A 74 -1.06 -17.04 -2.15
N ALA A 75 -0.91 -16.33 -3.28
CA ALA A 75 -1.45 -16.77 -4.58
C ALA A 75 -0.80 -18.06 -5.10
N ASP A 76 0.49 -18.27 -4.81
CA ASP A 76 1.24 -19.49 -5.14
C ASP A 76 0.77 -20.68 -4.26
N THR A 77 0.60 -20.44 -2.96
CA THR A 77 0.16 -21.46 -1.99
C THR A 77 -1.29 -21.93 -2.25
N GLU A 78 -2.16 -21.06 -2.76
CA GLU A 78 -3.52 -21.40 -3.20
C GLU A 78 -3.57 -22.14 -4.55
N GLY A 79 -2.42 -22.44 -5.16
CA GLY A 79 -2.33 -23.27 -6.37
C GLY A 79 -2.90 -22.61 -7.62
N ARG A 80 -3.07 -21.28 -7.64
CA ARG A 80 -3.68 -20.55 -8.77
C ARG A 80 -2.66 -19.99 -9.77
N VAL A 81 -1.36 -20.24 -9.59
CA VAL A 81 -0.34 -19.72 -10.50
C VAL A 81 0.70 -20.79 -10.80
N SER A 82 0.73 -21.27 -12.05
CA SER A 82 1.88 -22.01 -12.57
C SER A 82 2.80 -21.03 -13.32
N VAL A 83 3.81 -20.48 -12.64
CA VAL A 83 4.87 -19.71 -13.30
C VAL A 83 5.95 -20.68 -13.79
N ARG A 84 6.08 -20.87 -15.10
CA ARG A 84 7.28 -21.50 -15.68
C ARG A 84 8.24 -20.39 -16.12
N VAL A 85 9.34 -20.25 -15.38
CA VAL A 85 10.46 -19.39 -15.76
C VAL A 85 11.45 -20.24 -16.58
N GLY A 86 11.50 -20.00 -17.89
CA GLY A 86 12.61 -20.44 -18.75
C GLY A 86 13.72 -19.38 -18.76
N PRO A 87 14.98 -19.75 -19.05
CA PRO A 87 16.14 -18.88 -18.83
C PRO A 87 16.42 -17.83 -19.91
N ASP A 88 15.59 -17.65 -20.94
CA ASP A 88 15.87 -16.69 -22.01
C ASP A 88 14.64 -15.81 -22.31
N GLU A 89 14.93 -14.53 -22.54
CA GLU A 89 14.04 -13.38 -22.72
C GLU A 89 12.80 -13.64 -23.61
N GLU A 90 11.62 -13.33 -23.05
CA GLU A 90 10.44 -12.66 -23.63
C GLU A 90 9.20 -13.11 -22.84
N ALA A 91 8.74 -12.24 -21.92
CA ALA A 91 7.53 -12.50 -21.13
C ALA A 91 6.29 -12.37 -22.04
N GLN A 92 5.85 -13.47 -22.63
CA GLN A 92 4.63 -13.54 -23.40
C GLN A 92 3.47 -13.98 -22.49
N VAL A 93 2.52 -13.07 -22.23
CA VAL A 93 1.27 -13.38 -21.53
C VAL A 93 0.34 -14.08 -22.52
N ILE A 94 0.35 -15.42 -22.52
CA ILE A 94 -0.62 -16.23 -23.26
C ILE A 94 -1.83 -16.42 -22.35
N GLY A 95 -2.86 -15.61 -22.54
CA GLY A 95 -4.19 -15.95 -22.03
C GLY A 95 -4.70 -17.18 -22.78
N LEU A 96 -5.15 -18.21 -22.06
CA LEU A 96 -5.79 -19.36 -22.67
C LEU A 96 -7.27 -19.44 -22.28
N ASP A 97 -8.07 -19.52 -23.33
CA ASP A 97 -9.49 -19.80 -23.48
C ASP A 97 -10.23 -20.42 -22.29
N ALA A 98 -11.32 -19.74 -21.91
CA ALA A 98 -12.48 -20.37 -21.29
C ALA A 98 -13.23 -21.18 -22.37
N ALA A 99 -12.71 -22.34 -22.72
CA ALA A 99 -13.47 -23.40 -23.37
C ALA A 99 -14.21 -24.20 -22.29
N ASP A 100 -15.43 -23.76 -21.97
CA ASP A 100 -16.47 -24.67 -21.48
C ASP A 100 -17.81 -24.29 -22.11
N ALA A 101 -17.93 -24.65 -23.39
CA ALA A 101 -19.20 -24.84 -24.07
C ALA A 101 -19.52 -26.34 -24.05
N ALA A 102 -20.21 -26.79 -23.01
CA ALA A 102 -20.93 -28.08 -22.92
C ALA A 102 -21.88 -27.98 -21.73
N GLN A 103 -23.16 -28.35 -21.73
CA GLN A 103 -24.07 -28.94 -22.70
C GLN A 103 -25.46 -28.90 -22.02
N LYS A 104 -26.53 -28.56 -22.75
CA LYS A 104 -27.92 -28.82 -22.31
C LYS A 104 -28.08 -30.30 -21.90
N PRO A 105 -28.91 -30.59 -20.88
CA PRO A 105 -30.12 -31.37 -21.19
C PRO A 105 -31.39 -30.95 -20.42
N GLU A 106 -32.47 -30.84 -21.19
CA GLU A 106 -33.82 -31.38 -20.92
C GLU A 106 -34.56 -31.05 -19.60
N ARG A 107 -35.57 -30.17 -19.71
CA ARG A 107 -36.98 -30.51 -19.43
C ARG A 107 -37.94 -29.49 -20.02
#